data_AF-A0A2P4UQ32-F1
#
_entry.id   AF-A0A2P4UQ32-F1
#
_cell.length_a   1.000
_cell.length_b   1.000
_cell.length_c   1.000
_cell.angle_alpha   90.00
_cell.angle_beta   90.00
_cell.angle_gamma   90.00
#
_symmetry.space_group_name_H-M   'P 1'
#
loop_
_entity.id
_entity.type
_entity.pdbx_description
1 polymer ?
#
loop_
_entity_poly.entity_id
_entity_poly.type
_entity_poly.pdbx_seq_one_letter_code
_entity_poly.pdbx_strand_id
1 'polypeptide(L)' 'MIQWRKSSRSEGSVNGACVELAGLSGVVGVRDSKNPDAGHLTLPRETFAALVAHAKDARP' A
#
# COMPACT_ATOMS: atom_id res chain seq x y z
N MET A 1 8.77 -8.24 13.75
CA MET A 1 8.16 -6.90 13.61
C MET A 1 7.71 -6.74 12.16
N ILE A 2 6.51 -6.25 11.92
CA ILE A 2 6.00 -6.03 10.57
C ILE A 2 6.74 -4.81 9.98
N GLN A 3 7.42 -5.00 8.85
CA GLN A 3 8.16 -3.91 8.19
C GLN A 3 7.27 -3.22 7.16
N TRP A 4 6.71 -2.07 7.54
CA TRP A 4 5.98 -1.20 6.62
C TRP A 4 6.95 -0.43 5.73
N ARG A 5 6.66 -0.40 4.42
CA ARG A 5 7.41 0.37 3.42
C ARG A 5 6.50 1.40 2.77
N LYS A 6 7.00 2.62 2.73
CA LYS A 6 6.39 3.76 2.05
C LYS A 6 6.92 3.87 0.62
N SER A 7 6.10 4.39 -0.30
CA SER A 7 6.51 4.61 -1.69
C SER A 7 7.53 5.75 -1.81
N SER A 8 8.62 5.52 -2.55
CA SER A 8 9.65 6.54 -2.83
C SER A 8 9.19 7.64 -3.80
N ARG A 9 8.08 7.43 -4.52
CA ARG A 9 7.49 8.45 -5.43
C ARG A 9 6.74 9.55 -4.68
N SER A 10 6.67 9.46 -3.36
CA SER A 10 5.89 10.35 -2.51
C SER A 10 6.73 11.36 -1.74
N GLU A 11 8.05 11.36 -1.92
CA GLU A 11 8.94 12.42 -1.45
C GLU A 11 8.75 13.66 -2.35
N GLY A 12 8.40 14.81 -1.76
CA GLY A 12 8.29 16.09 -2.46
C GLY A 12 6.90 16.52 -2.97
N SER A 13 5.85 15.71 -2.77
CA SER A 13 4.47 16.15 -3.05
C SER A 13 3.87 16.86 -1.83
N VAL A 14 3.27 18.04 -2.03
CA VAL A 14 2.63 18.89 -0.98
C VAL A 14 1.57 18.12 -0.14
N ASN A 15 1.08 17.00 -0.65
CA ASN A 15 0.13 16.08 -0.01
C ASN A 15 0.71 14.67 0.15
N GLY A 16 1.81 14.53 0.89
CA GLY A 16 2.62 13.30 1.05
C GLY A 16 1.90 11.94 1.19
N ALA A 17 2.68 10.87 1.02
CA ALA A 17 2.27 9.47 0.83
C ALA A 17 1.00 9.03 1.60
N CYS A 18 -0.09 8.73 0.88
CA CYS A 18 -1.31 8.23 1.51
C CYS A 18 -1.29 6.73 1.82
N VAL A 19 -0.35 5.93 1.31
CA VAL A 19 -0.36 4.46 1.56
C VAL A 19 1.00 3.86 1.92
N GLU A 20 0.98 2.87 2.83
CA GLU A 20 2.10 2.01 3.19
C GLU A 20 1.75 0.53 2.96
N LEU A 21 2.77 -0.26 2.62
CA LEU A 21 2.63 -1.68 2.34
C LEU A 21 3.53 -2.51 3.26
N ALA A 22 3.05 -3.67 3.71
CA ALA A 22 3.86 -4.63 4.44
C ALA A 22 3.69 -6.05 3.86
N GLY A 23 4.81 -6.73 3.64
CA GLY A 23 4.80 -8.16 3.32
C GLY A 23 4.61 -8.97 4.60
N LEU A 24 3.58 -9.81 4.61
CA LEU A 24 3.26 -10.75 5.69
C LEU A 24 3.25 -12.18 5.13
N SER A 25 3.12 -13.19 5.98
CA SER A 25 3.08 -14.60 5.57
C SER A 25 1.88 -14.88 4.65
N GLY A 26 2.11 -14.91 3.34
CA GLY A 26 1.11 -15.19 2.31
C GLY A 26 0.21 -14.00 1.91
N VAL A 27 0.31 -12.87 2.59
CA VAL A 27 -0.58 -11.71 2.41
C VAL A 27 0.19 -10.39 2.39
N VAL A 28 -0.46 -9.35 1.85
CA VAL A 28 0.03 -7.98 1.81
C VAL A 28 -0.88 -7.10 2.65
N GLY A 29 -0.30 -6.42 3.64
CA GLY A 29 -0.95 -5.35 4.39
C GLY A 29 -0.91 -4.04 3.61
N VAL A 30 -2.04 -3.33 3.57
CA VAL A 30 -2.17 -2.00 2.95
C VAL A 30 -2.83 -1.07 3.96
N ARG A 31 -2.19 0.04 4.30
CA ARG A 31 -2.76 1.03 5.23
C ARG A 31 -2.56 2.45 4.77
N ASP A 32 -3.36 3.34 5.32
CA ASP A 32 -3.19 4.77 5.13
C ASP A 32 -2.02 5.28 6.00
N SER A 33 -1.05 5.97 5.39
CA SER A 33 0.11 6.46 6.16
C SER A 33 -0.23 7.63 7.10
N LYS A 34 -1.35 8.32 6.88
CA LYS A 34 -1.80 9.47 7.67
C LYS A 34 -2.63 9.03 8.87
N ASN A 35 -3.20 7.83 8.83
CA ASN A 35 -3.97 7.24 9.92
C ASN A 35 -3.61 5.76 10.16
N PRO A 36 -2.38 5.47 10.64
CA PRO A 36 -1.90 4.10 10.84
C PRO A 36 -2.68 3.34 11.93
N ASP A 37 -3.31 4.06 12.87
CA ASP A 37 -4.06 3.50 13.99
C ASP A 37 -5.50 3.10 13.59
N ALA A 38 -5.99 3.57 12.44
CA ALA A 38 -7.27 3.12 11.89
C ALA A 38 -7.25 1.69 11.35
N GLY A 39 -6.08 1.04 11.34
CA GLY A 39 -5.89 -0.33 10.90
C GLY A 39 -5.39 -0.46 9.47
N HIS A 40 -5.50 -1.68 8.92
CA HIS A 40 -5.00 -2.00 7.59
C HIS A 40 -5.88 -3.04 6.89
N LEU A 41 -5.91 -2.98 5.57
CA LEU A 41 -6.46 -4.05 4.73
C LEU A 41 -5.42 -5.15 4.59
N THR A 42 -5.86 -6.40 4.55
CA THR A 42 -5.01 -7.56 4.31
C THR A 42 -5.50 -8.29 3.08
N LEU A 43 -4.64 -8.43 2.08
CA LEU A 43 -4.98 -9.03 0.79
C LEU A 43 -4.09 -10.23 0.52
N PRO A 44 -4.62 -11.33 -0.05
CA PRO A 44 -3.78 -12.37 -0.64
C PRO A 44 -2.82 -11.77 -1.68
N ARG A 45 -1.61 -12.33 -1.78
CA ARG A 45 -0.57 -11.79 -2.68
C ARG A 45 -1.02 -11.72 -4.14
N GLU A 46 -1.81 -12.70 -4.57
CA GLU A 46 -2.40 -12.75 -5.92
C GLU A 46 -3.43 -11.64 -6.16
N THR A 47 -4.32 -11.40 -5.19
CA THR A 47 -5.31 -10.31 -5.23
C THR A 47 -4.62 -8.95 -5.25
N PHE A 48 -3.56 -8.79 -4.44
CA PHE A 48 -2.79 -7.55 -4.43
C PHE A 48 -2.09 -7.29 -5.78
N ALA A 49 -1.54 -8.34 -6.41
CA ALA A 49 -0.94 -8.21 -7.75
C ALA A 49 -1.98 -7.80 -8.81
N ALA A 50 -3.17 -8.41 -8.78
CA ALA A 50 -4.27 -8.05 -9.68
C ALA A 50 -4.75 -6.60 -9.45
N LEU A 51 -4.91 -6.18 -8.19
CA LEU A 51 -5.24 -4.80 -7.84
C LEU A 51 -4.22 -3.80 -8.39
N VAL A 52 -2.92 -4.09 -8.25
CA VAL A 52 -1.85 -3.23 -8.77
C VAL A 52 -1.85 -3.17 -10.30
N ALA A 53 -2.13 -4.28 -10.98
CA ALA A 53 -2.29 -4.29 -12.44
C ALA A 53 -3.46 -3.39 -12.87
N HIS A 54 -4.63 -3.56 -12.26
CA HIS A 54 -5.79 -2.72 -12.52
C HIS A 54 -5.53 -1.24 -12.22
N ALA A 55 -4.86 -0.91 -11.12
CA ALA A 55 -4.55 0.47 -10.77
C ALA A 55 -3.58 1.15 -11.77
N LYS A 56 -2.73 0.38 -12.45
CA LYS A 56 -1.84 0.88 -13.51
C LYS A 56 -2.60 1.08 -14.82
N ASP A 57 -3.50 0.16 -15.15
CA ASP A 57 -4.32 0.22 -16.37
C ASP A 57 -5.42 1.29 -16.26
N ALA A 58 -5.91 1.55 -15.05
CA ALA A 58 -6.85 2.63 -14.74
C ALA A 58 -6.20 4.03 -14.76
N ARG A 59 -5.25 4.23 -15.67
CA ARG A 59 -4.71 5.56 -15.97
C ARG A 59 -5.79 6.33 -16.75
N PRO A 60 -6.11 7.59 -16.38
CA PRO A 60 -6.79 8.49 -17.30
C PRO A 60 -5.92 8.79 -18.53
#